data_AF-A0A661JG06-F1
#
_entry.id   AF-A0A661JG06-F1
#
_cell.length_a   1.000
_cell.length_b   1.000
_cell.length_c   1.000
_cell.angle_alpha   90.00
_cell.angle_beta   90.00
_cell.angle_gamma   90.00
#
_symmetry.space_group_name_H-M   'P 1'
#
loop_
_entity.id
_entity.type
_entity.pdbx_description
1 polymer ?
#
loop_
_entity_poly.entity_id
_entity_poly.type
_entity_poly.pdbx_seq_one_letter_code
_entity_poly.pdbx_strand_id
1 'polypeptide(L)' 'MKARVVHIITKLELGGAQQNTLWTVRHLDRRAFEPYLITNDQGLLVQQAK' A
#
# COMPACT_ATOMS: atom_id res chain seq x y z
N MET A 1 -21.54 -4.39 -2.60
CA MET A 1 -20.64 -3.99 -3.71
C MET A 1 -19.29 -3.63 -3.08
N LYS A 2 -18.18 -4.04 -3.67
CA LYS A 2 -16.83 -3.85 -3.10
C LYS A 2 -16.15 -2.69 -3.82
N ALA A 3 -15.67 -1.69 -3.09
CA ALA A 3 -15.02 -0.52 -3.68
C ALA A 3 -13.56 -0.84 -4.04
N ARG A 4 -13.13 -0.45 -5.25
CA ARG A 4 -11.72 -0.57 -5.66
C ARG A 4 -10.96 0.68 -5.21
N VAL A 5 -9.84 0.49 -4.52
CA VAL A 5 -9.04 1.59 -3.99
C VAL A 5 -7.60 1.42 -4.48
N VAL A 6 -7.07 2.45 -5.14
CA VAL A 6 -5.68 2.45 -5.61
C VAL A 6 -4.88 3.40 -4.75
N HIS A 7 -3.91 2.86 -4.01
CA HIS A 7 -2.91 3.65 -3.31
C HIS A 7 -1.71 3.84 -4.22
N ILE A 8 -1.40 5.09 -4.57
CA ILE A 8 -0.23 5.44 -5.37
C ILE A 8 0.73 6.21 -4.47
N ILE A 9 1.93 5.67 -4.32
CA ILE A 9 2.99 6.30 -3.53
C ILE A 9 4.32 6.20 -4.30
N THR A 10 5.21 7.14 -4.06
CA THR A 10 6.57 7.13 -4.61
C THR A 10 7.39 5.97 -4.01
N LYS A 11 8.72 6.01 -4.12
CA LYS A 11 9.65 4.99 -3.61
C LYS A 11 9.33 4.58 -2.16
N LEU A 12 9.38 3.26 -1.89
CA LEU A 12 9.13 2.69 -0.57
C LEU A 12 10.34 2.84 0.36
N GLU A 13 10.72 4.09 0.61
CA GLU A 13 11.76 4.47 1.58
C GLU A 13 11.25 4.36 3.02
N LEU A 14 12.18 4.42 3.99
CA LEU A 14 11.80 4.50 5.39
C LEU A 14 11.15 5.87 5.68
N GLY A 15 9.84 5.87 5.91
CA GLY A 15 9.08 7.08 6.18
C GLY A 15 7.66 6.79 6.63
N GLY A 16 7.05 7.74 7.35
CA GLY A 16 5.72 7.58 7.91
C GLY A 16 4.63 7.39 6.85
N ALA A 17 4.73 8.08 5.71
CA ALA A 17 3.74 7.95 4.63
C ALA A 17 3.74 6.55 3.99
N GLN A 18 4.92 5.97 3.81
CA GLN A 18 5.13 4.63 3.26
C GLN A 18 4.63 3.58 4.23
N GLN A 19 5.01 3.68 5.50
CA GLN A 19 4.54 2.78 6.55
C GLN A 19 3.01 2.84 6.70
N ASN A 20 2.43 4.04 6.72
CA ASN A 20 0.99 4.22 6.80
C ASN A 20 0.28 3.62 5.57
N THR A 21 0.81 3.83 4.38
CA THR A 21 0.24 3.27 3.13
C THR A 21 0.27 1.75 3.14
N LEU A 22 1.42 1.15 3.48
CA LEU A 22 1.58 -0.31 3.59
C LEU A 22 0.67 -0.89 4.68
N TRP A 23 0.59 -0.24 5.84
CA TRP A 23 -0.31 -0.62 6.93
C TRP A 23 -1.77 -0.59 6.47
N THR A 24 -2.19 0.49 5.82
CA THR A 24 -3.56 0.69 5.33
C THR A 24 -3.92 -0.38 4.31
N VAL A 25 -3.10 -0.59 3.28
CA VAL A 25 -3.33 -1.61 2.25
C VAL A 25 -3.42 -3.02 2.87
N ARG A 26 -2.58 -3.33 3.86
CA ARG A 26 -2.56 -4.64 4.54
C ARG A 26 -3.82 -4.89 5.37
N HIS A 27 -4.37 -3.86 6.02
CA HIS A 27 -5.46 -4.01 6.99
C HIS A 27 -6.84 -3.55 6.49
N LEU A 28 -6.93 -3.04 5.27
CA LEU A 28 -8.19 -2.67 4.64
C LEU A 28 -9.19 -3.84 4.63
N ASP A 29 -10.41 -3.59 5.08
CA ASP A 29 -11.46 -4.62 5.15
C ASP A 29 -11.76 -5.17 3.75
N ARG A 30 -11.36 -6.43 3.52
CA ARG A 30 -11.48 -7.11 2.22
C ARG A 30 -12.92 -7.48 1.85
N ARG A 31 -13.88 -7.34 2.77
CA ARG A 31 -15.32 -7.47 2.48
C ARG A 31 -15.87 -6.19 1.83
N ALA A 32 -15.36 -5.04 2.25
CA ALA A 32 -15.77 -3.73 1.74
C ALA A 32 -14.89 -3.21 0.58
N PHE A 33 -13.59 -3.57 0.55
CA PHE A 33 -12.62 -2.94 -0.34
C PHE A 33 -11.64 -3.90 -1.03
N GLU A 34 -11.30 -3.58 -2.28
CA GLU A 34 -10.29 -4.23 -3.11
C GLU A 34 -9.10 -3.27 -3.31
N PRO A 35 -8.08 -3.31 -2.44
CA PRO A 35 -6.96 -2.39 -2.52
C PRO A 35 -5.89 -2.86 -3.51
N TYR A 36 -5.32 -1.91 -4.25
CA TYR A 36 -4.15 -2.04 -5.09
C TYR A 36 -3.08 -1.04 -4.64
N LEU A 37 -1.80 -1.42 -4.77
CA LEU A 37 -0.67 -0.55 -4.50
C LEU A 37 0.14 -0.36 -5.79
N ILE A 38 0.36 0.90 -6.16
CA ILE A 38 1.27 1.28 -7.24
C ILE A 38 2.41 2.08 -6.61
N THR A 39 3.64 1.60 -6.82
CA THR A 39 4.84 2.21 -6.28
C THR A 39 6.06 1.81 -7.12
N ASN A 40 7.19 2.44 -6.85
CA ASN A 40 8.47 2.05 -7.44
C ASN A 40 8.99 0.76 -6.78
N ASP A 41 9.76 -0.04 -7.52
CA ASP A 41 10.31 -1.32 -7.08
C ASP A 41 11.58 -1.20 -6.20
N GLN A 42 11.99 0.02 -5.86
CA GLN A 42 13.14 0.33 -5.03
C GLN A 42 12.73 0.86 -3.63
N GLY A 43 13.65 0.76 -2.67
CA GLY A 43 13.48 1.31 -1.31
C GLY A 43 13.55 0.24 -0.20
N LEU A 44 13.78 0.69 1.03
CA LEU A 44 13.96 -0.19 2.19
C LEU A 44 12.72 -1.03 2.56
N LEU A 45 11.52 -0.58 2.19
CA LEU A 45 10.26 -1.22 2.56
C LEU A 45 9.62 -2.05 1.43
N VAL A 46 10.28 -2.22 0.28
CA VAL A 46 9.73 -2.96 -0.87
C VAL A 46 9.29 -4.38 -0.52
N GLN A 47 10.03 -5.08 0.35
CA GLN A 47 9.65 -6.45 0.75
C GLN A 47 8.33 -6.51 1.51
N GLN A 48 7.85 -5.40 2.08
CA GLN A 48 6.57 -5.36 2.79
C GLN A 48 5.37 -5.22 1.85
N ALA A 49 5.61 -4.89 0.57
CA ALA A 49 4.61 -4.77 -0.48
C ALA A 49 4.39 -6.07 -1.29
N LYS A 50 5.19 -7.11 -1.01
CA LYS A 50 5.00 -8.47 -1.52
C LYS A 50 4.05 -9.24 -0.63
#